data_AF-A0A4U0YUC7-F1
#
_entry.id   AF-A0A4U0YUC7-F1
#
_cell.length_a   1.000
_cell.length_b   1.000
_cell.length_c   1.000
_cell.angle_alpha   90.00
_cell.angle_beta   90.00
_cell.angle_gamma   90.00
#
_symmetry.space_group_name_H-M   'P 1'
#
loop_
_entity.id
_entity.type
_entity.pdbx_description
1 polymer ?
#
loop_
_entity_poly.entity_id
_entity_poly.type
_entity_poly.pdbx_seq_one_letter_code
_entity_poly.pdbx_strand_id
1 'polypeptide(L)'
;MRSDLTRLRRVAVALACVAAVSGPALGQGAAPSPRDLEALNYYVGSNDTTAAEAELRRLRAQFPGWQPPADLSRLRQTQPTAEIDRIYREIASGNLTGARKSIADTQTAFPSWTPPDEMTRLLETSEAQAAFDNAVRSGNGQQAVEIARRSPQLLRCDRVNNAWQLAEMQQAVQDTTSAVQTYRGIINSCPGLPEVTSTLQKADAVASPAQMADLFAVARGRFGSSAAELAALEARLQAGRGQAPT
;
A
#
# COMPACT_ATOMS: atom_id res chain seq x y z
N MET A 1 -42.49 -80.62 37.60
CA MET A 1 -43.36 -81.22 36.57
C MET A 1 -43.41 -80.29 35.37
N ARG A 2 -43.04 -80.83 34.20
CA ARG A 2 -43.40 -80.40 32.82
C ARG A 2 -42.89 -79.00 32.40
N SER A 3 -41.83 -78.90 31.58
CA SER A 3 -41.68 -79.26 30.16
C SER A 3 -41.90 -78.05 29.24
N ASP A 4 -41.11 -78.06 28.15
CA ASP A 4 -41.28 -77.34 26.88
C ASP A 4 -40.48 -76.03 26.75
N LEU A 5 -39.31 -76.04 26.11
CA LEU A 5 -39.01 -76.14 24.66
C LEU A 5 -39.57 -74.98 23.82
N THR A 6 -38.73 -74.56 22.87
CA THR A 6 -38.94 -73.60 21.77
C THR A 6 -38.70 -72.13 22.14
N ARG A 7 -37.99 -71.32 21.34
CA ARG A 7 -37.65 -71.40 19.91
C ARG A 7 -36.50 -70.42 19.64
N LEU A 8 -35.50 -70.86 18.86
CA LEU A 8 -34.51 -69.98 18.24
C LEU A 8 -35.22 -68.95 17.36
N ARG A 9 -34.78 -67.69 17.44
CA ARG A 9 -34.95 -66.72 16.35
C ARG A 9 -33.58 -66.10 16.05
N ARG A 10 -32.97 -66.59 14.96
CA ARG A 10 -31.79 -66.00 14.33
C ARG A 10 -32.21 -64.66 13.73
N VAL A 11 -31.67 -63.56 14.24
CA VAL A 11 -31.75 -62.25 13.58
C VAL A 11 -30.51 -62.13 12.70
N ALA A 12 -30.70 -62.24 11.40
CA ALA A 12 -29.67 -61.96 10.41
C ALA A 12 -29.48 -60.43 10.33
N VAL A 13 -28.31 -59.94 10.76
CA VAL A 13 -27.88 -58.56 10.53
C VAL A 13 -27.39 -58.49 9.09
N ALA A 14 -28.20 -57.92 8.20
CA ALA A 14 -27.78 -57.54 6.87
C ALA A 14 -26.93 -56.27 6.96
N LEU A 15 -25.61 -56.43 6.86
CA LEU A 15 -24.66 -55.33 6.75
C LEU A 15 -24.71 -54.81 5.30
N ALA A 16 -25.52 -53.78 5.05
CA ALA A 16 -25.53 -53.07 3.77
C ALA A 16 -24.34 -52.09 3.75
N CYS A 17 -23.21 -52.52 3.20
CA CYS A 17 -22.11 -51.63 2.83
C CYS A 17 -22.52 -50.75 1.65
N VAL A 18 -23.07 -49.56 1.92
CA VAL A 18 -23.20 -48.50 0.90
C VAL A 18 -21.80 -47.92 0.70
N ALA A 19 -21.09 -48.39 -0.32
CA ALA A 19 -19.90 -47.73 -0.82
C ALA A 19 -20.31 -46.41 -1.49
N ALA A 20 -20.21 -45.31 -0.76
CA ALA A 20 -20.23 -43.99 -1.34
C ALA A 20 -18.99 -43.86 -2.23
N VAL A 21 -19.17 -43.98 -3.55
CA VAL A 21 -18.15 -43.62 -4.54
C VAL A 21 -18.06 -42.09 -4.54
N SER A 22 -17.29 -41.56 -3.61
CA SER A 22 -16.76 -40.20 -3.71
C SER A 22 -15.76 -40.21 -4.86
N GLY A 23 -16.24 -39.96 -6.08
CA GLY A 23 -15.37 -39.68 -7.21
C GLY A 23 -14.51 -38.46 -6.86
N PRO A 24 -13.22 -38.42 -7.25
CA PRO A 24 -12.44 -37.21 -7.08
C PRO A 24 -13.12 -36.11 -7.89
N ALA A 25 -13.52 -35.03 -7.22
CA ALA A 25 -13.72 -33.77 -7.91
C ALA A 25 -12.36 -33.43 -8.54
N LEU A 26 -12.20 -33.75 -9.83
CA LEU A 26 -11.08 -33.27 -10.62
C LEU A 26 -11.07 -31.76 -10.46
N GLY A 27 -10.05 -31.25 -9.77
CA GLY A 27 -9.86 -29.83 -9.60
C GLY A 27 -9.86 -29.19 -10.98
N GLN A 28 -10.84 -28.33 -11.25
CA GLN A 28 -10.73 -27.41 -12.37
C GLN A 28 -9.49 -26.58 -12.10
N GLY A 29 -8.41 -26.85 -12.86
CA GLY A 29 -7.19 -26.06 -12.76
C GLY A 29 -7.55 -24.59 -12.94
N ALA A 30 -7.13 -23.75 -12.01
CA ALA A 30 -7.41 -22.32 -12.08
C ALA A 30 -6.95 -21.77 -13.44
N ALA A 31 -7.76 -20.90 -14.05
CA ALA A 31 -7.32 -20.15 -15.23
C ALA A 31 -6.27 -19.10 -14.81
N PRO A 32 -5.33 -18.73 -15.70
CA PRO A 32 -4.42 -17.63 -15.46
C PRO A 32 -5.19 -16.34 -15.15
N SER A 33 -4.72 -15.59 -14.15
CA SER A 33 -5.22 -14.25 -13.87
C SER A 33 -4.78 -13.26 -14.97
N PRO A 34 -5.41 -12.06 -15.05
CA PRO A 34 -4.90 -10.98 -15.91
C PRO A 34 -3.41 -10.69 -15.75
N ARG A 35 -2.91 -10.76 -14.51
CA ARG A 35 -1.49 -10.55 -14.17
C ARG A 35 -0.60 -11.66 -14.72
N ASP A 36 -1.06 -12.90 -14.68
CA ASP A 36 -0.34 -14.03 -15.28
C ASP A 36 -0.24 -13.85 -16.80
N LEU A 37 -1.26 -13.26 -17.43
CA LEU A 37 -1.32 -13.01 -18.88
C LEU A 37 -0.57 -11.75 -19.33
N GLU A 38 -0.05 -10.93 -18.41
CA GLU A 38 0.53 -9.61 -18.72
C GLU A 38 1.70 -9.71 -19.71
N ALA A 39 2.67 -10.57 -19.42
CA ALA A 39 3.82 -10.79 -20.29
C ALA A 39 3.41 -11.33 -21.67
N LEU A 40 2.47 -12.29 -21.69
CA LEU A 40 1.96 -12.84 -22.95
C LEU A 40 1.29 -11.77 -23.80
N ASN A 41 0.46 -10.93 -23.19
CA ASN A 41 -0.22 -9.82 -23.88
C ASN A 41 0.79 -8.79 -24.43
N TYR A 42 1.86 -8.50 -23.69
CA TYR A 42 2.93 -7.62 -24.14
C TYR A 42 3.65 -8.18 -25.38
N TYR A 43 4.04 -9.46 -25.35
CA TYR A 43 4.75 -10.09 -26.49
C TYR A 43 3.85 -10.19 -27.72
N VAL A 44 2.59 -10.61 -27.55
CA VAL A 44 1.59 -10.64 -28.63
C VAL A 44 1.36 -9.24 -29.20
N GLY A 45 1.28 -8.22 -28.35
CA GLY A 45 1.13 -6.83 -28.79
C GLY A 45 2.35 -6.26 -29.53
N SER A 46 3.55 -6.75 -29.22
CA SER A 46 4.81 -6.35 -29.83
C SER A 46 5.20 -7.18 -31.06
N ASN A 47 4.35 -8.14 -31.47
CA ASN A 47 4.65 -9.15 -32.49
C ASN A 47 5.92 -9.99 -32.21
N ASP A 48 6.31 -10.14 -30.93
CA ASP A 48 7.43 -10.98 -30.53
C ASP A 48 6.97 -12.43 -30.34
N THR A 49 6.93 -13.17 -31.45
CA THR A 49 6.40 -14.56 -31.48
C THR A 49 7.25 -15.51 -30.64
N THR A 50 8.57 -15.34 -30.64
CA THR A 50 9.50 -16.19 -29.88
C THR A 50 9.26 -16.05 -28.37
N ALA A 51 9.15 -14.81 -27.89
CA ALA A 51 8.87 -14.56 -26.48
C ALA A 51 7.45 -15.00 -26.09
N ALA A 52 6.45 -14.77 -26.95
CA ALA A 52 5.08 -15.22 -26.73
C ALA A 52 4.97 -16.75 -26.60
N GLU A 53 5.67 -17.51 -27.43
CA GLU A 53 5.72 -18.98 -27.35
C GLU A 53 6.39 -19.49 -26.07
N ALA A 54 7.48 -18.84 -25.65
CA ALA A 54 8.14 -19.15 -24.39
C ALA A 54 7.22 -18.90 -23.19
N GLU A 55 6.53 -17.76 -23.18
CA GLU A 55 5.59 -17.42 -22.11
C GLU A 55 4.37 -18.34 -22.10
N LEU A 56 3.88 -18.74 -23.27
CA LEU A 56 2.78 -19.70 -23.37
C LEU A 56 3.16 -21.08 -22.81
N ARG A 57 4.41 -21.53 -22.99
CA ARG A 57 4.91 -22.75 -22.36
C ARG A 57 4.95 -22.63 -20.83
N ARG A 58 5.43 -21.49 -20.31
CA ARG A 58 5.42 -21.20 -18.87
C ARG A 58 4.00 -21.25 -18.30
N LEU A 59 3.07 -20.57 -18.95
CA LEU A 59 1.66 -20.52 -18.54
C LEU A 59 0.98 -21.90 -18.59
N ARG A 60 1.22 -22.71 -19.63
CA ARG A 60 0.66 -24.07 -19.70
C ARG A 60 1.20 -24.99 -18.60
N ALA A 61 2.48 -24.83 -18.23
CA ALA A 61 3.06 -25.59 -17.13
C ALA A 61 2.45 -25.18 -15.77
N GLN A 62 2.18 -23.89 -15.58
CA GLN A 62 1.58 -23.36 -14.36
C GLN A 62 0.06 -23.61 -14.26
N PHE A 63 -0.64 -23.58 -15.39
CA PHE A 63 -2.10 -23.69 -15.51
C PHE A 63 -2.50 -24.82 -16.49
N PRO A 64 -2.30 -26.10 -16.11
CA PRO A 64 -2.44 -27.24 -17.04
C PRO A 64 -3.87 -27.49 -17.53
N GLY A 65 -4.89 -26.94 -16.86
CA GLY A 65 -6.29 -27.01 -17.28
C GLY A 65 -6.73 -25.88 -18.21
N TRP A 66 -5.89 -24.86 -18.41
CA TRP A 66 -6.23 -23.71 -19.22
C TRP A 66 -5.84 -23.91 -20.69
N GLN A 67 -6.77 -23.59 -21.59
CA GLN A 67 -6.54 -23.61 -23.02
C GLN A 67 -6.53 -22.17 -23.55
N PRO A 68 -5.40 -21.67 -24.09
CA PRO A 68 -5.36 -20.36 -24.73
C PRO A 68 -6.27 -20.33 -25.97
N PRO A 69 -6.87 -19.18 -26.31
CA PRO A 69 -7.60 -19.03 -27.56
C PRO A 69 -6.66 -19.22 -28.76
N ALA A 70 -7.20 -19.73 -29.87
CA ALA A 70 -6.43 -19.91 -31.11
C ALA A 70 -5.85 -18.57 -31.64
N ASP A 71 -6.62 -17.50 -31.47
CA ASP A 71 -6.17 -16.13 -31.72
C ASP A 71 -5.82 -15.46 -30.39
N LEU A 72 -4.52 -15.37 -30.11
CA LEU A 72 -4.01 -14.79 -28.86
C LEU A 72 -4.33 -13.30 -28.73
N SER A 73 -4.66 -12.59 -29.82
CA SER A 73 -5.06 -11.18 -29.74
C SER A 73 -6.38 -10.99 -28.98
N ARG A 74 -7.22 -12.03 -28.91
CA ARG A 74 -8.47 -12.02 -28.13
C ARG A 74 -8.23 -11.95 -26.62
N LEU A 75 -7.07 -12.39 -26.14
CA LEU A 75 -6.70 -12.25 -24.71
C LEU A 75 -6.67 -10.77 -24.29
N ARG A 76 -6.22 -9.88 -25.19
CA ARG A 76 -6.22 -8.44 -24.95
C ARG A 76 -7.63 -7.85 -24.93
N GLN A 77 -8.54 -8.34 -25.77
CA GLN A 77 -9.93 -7.86 -25.83
C GLN A 77 -10.71 -8.19 -24.56
N THR A 78 -10.32 -9.24 -23.83
CA THR A 78 -10.93 -9.60 -22.55
C THR A 78 -10.40 -8.79 -21.36
N GLN A 79 -9.40 -7.93 -21.57
CA GLN A 79 -8.79 -7.11 -20.52
C GLN A 79 -9.07 -5.62 -20.76
N PRO A 80 -9.37 -4.85 -19.70
CA PRO A 80 -9.64 -3.43 -19.83
C PRO A 80 -8.35 -2.59 -19.91
N THR A 81 -7.45 -2.88 -20.84
CA THR A 81 -6.13 -2.21 -20.91
C THR A 81 -6.27 -0.70 -21.11
N ALA A 82 -7.15 -0.26 -22.01
CA ALA A 82 -7.33 1.16 -22.30
C ALA A 82 -7.93 1.93 -21.11
N GLU A 83 -8.85 1.28 -20.38
CA GLU A 83 -9.48 1.81 -19.19
C GLU A 83 -8.49 1.87 -18.02
N ILE A 84 -7.67 0.84 -17.83
CA ILE A 84 -6.58 0.83 -16.83
C ILE A 84 -5.64 2.02 -17.06
N ASP A 85 -5.18 2.21 -18.30
CA ASP A 85 -4.31 3.34 -18.65
C ASP A 85 -4.98 4.69 -18.39
N ARG A 86 -6.29 4.79 -18.66
CA ARG A 86 -7.08 5.98 -18.37
C ARG A 86 -7.16 6.26 -16.87
N ILE A 87 -7.44 5.24 -16.05
CA ILE A 87 -7.52 5.38 -14.59
C ILE A 87 -6.19 5.90 -14.03
N TYR A 88 -5.06 5.34 -14.47
CA TYR A 88 -3.75 5.83 -14.04
C TYR A 88 -3.50 7.29 -14.43
N ARG A 89 -3.90 7.71 -15.64
CA ARG A 89 -3.81 9.13 -16.05
C ARG A 89 -4.70 10.04 -15.21
N GLU A 90 -5.91 9.61 -14.88
CA GLU A 90 -6.82 10.35 -14.01
C GLU A 90 -6.26 10.49 -12.59
N ILE A 91 -5.65 9.43 -12.03
CA ILE A 91 -4.95 9.52 -10.74
C ILE A 91 -3.75 10.48 -10.83
N ALA A 92 -2.91 10.34 -11.84
CA ALA A 92 -1.70 11.16 -12.01
C ALA A 92 -2.02 12.66 -12.22
N SER A 93 -3.15 12.98 -12.86
CA SER A 93 -3.61 14.35 -13.05
C SER A 93 -4.42 14.91 -11.86
N GLY A 94 -4.65 14.10 -10.81
CA GLY A 94 -5.45 14.50 -9.65
C GLY A 94 -6.97 14.50 -9.88
N ASN A 95 -7.46 13.95 -11.00
CA ASN A 95 -8.89 13.73 -11.22
C ASN A 95 -9.36 12.46 -10.48
N LEU A 96 -9.30 12.50 -9.15
CA LEU A 96 -9.52 11.32 -8.31
C LEU A 96 -10.98 10.84 -8.32
N THR A 97 -11.94 11.78 -8.38
CA THR A 97 -13.36 11.44 -8.58
C THR A 97 -13.58 10.78 -9.94
N GLY A 98 -12.90 11.27 -10.99
CA GLY A 98 -12.90 10.63 -12.31
C GLY A 98 -12.34 9.22 -12.25
N ALA A 99 -11.20 9.02 -11.59
CA ALA A 99 -10.58 7.70 -11.42
C ALA A 99 -11.52 6.70 -10.72
N ARG A 100 -12.19 7.10 -9.62
CA ARG A 100 -13.20 6.26 -8.93
C ARG A 100 -14.36 5.88 -9.86
N LYS A 101 -14.85 6.83 -10.64
CA LYS A 101 -15.91 6.56 -11.63
C LYS A 101 -15.42 5.60 -12.71
N SER A 102 -14.25 5.84 -13.29
CA SER A 102 -13.67 4.99 -14.32
C SER A 102 -13.45 3.56 -13.83
N ILE A 103 -13.04 3.37 -12.57
CA ILE A 103 -12.97 2.04 -11.94
C ILE A 103 -14.35 1.36 -11.93
N ALA A 104 -15.38 2.04 -11.44
CA ALA A 104 -16.73 1.46 -11.36
C ALA A 104 -17.32 1.14 -12.74
N ASP A 105 -17.13 2.04 -13.71
CA ASP A 105 -17.56 1.85 -15.10
C ASP A 105 -16.82 0.64 -15.72
N THR A 106 -15.53 0.48 -15.43
CA THR A 106 -14.71 -0.65 -15.92
C THR A 106 -15.16 -1.97 -15.30
N GLN A 107 -15.45 -2.02 -14.00
CA GLN A 107 -15.99 -3.23 -13.36
C GLN A 107 -17.36 -3.63 -13.92
N THR A 108 -18.16 -2.65 -14.36
CA THR A 108 -19.45 -2.91 -15.01
C THR A 108 -19.27 -3.50 -16.40
N ALA A 109 -18.33 -2.96 -17.18
CA ALA A 109 -18.03 -3.44 -18.53
C ALA A 109 -17.25 -4.77 -18.55
N PHE A 110 -16.44 -5.01 -17.52
CA PHE A 110 -15.59 -6.20 -17.37
C PHE A 110 -15.81 -6.85 -16.00
N PRO A 111 -16.88 -7.65 -15.81
CA PRO A 111 -17.27 -8.16 -14.48
C PRO A 111 -16.25 -9.09 -13.80
N SER A 112 -15.35 -9.70 -14.57
CA SER A 112 -14.25 -10.53 -14.04
C SER A 112 -13.00 -9.73 -13.68
N TRP A 113 -12.97 -8.43 -13.98
CA TRP A 113 -11.85 -7.57 -13.68
C TRP A 113 -11.99 -6.98 -12.27
N THR A 114 -10.89 -7.01 -11.54
CA THR A 114 -10.73 -6.28 -10.28
C THR A 114 -9.57 -5.30 -10.43
N PRO A 115 -9.67 -4.08 -9.87
CA PRO A 115 -8.56 -3.14 -9.88
C PRO A 115 -7.29 -3.76 -9.29
N PRO A 116 -6.12 -3.57 -9.89
CA PRO A 116 -4.87 -3.99 -9.29
C PRO A 116 -4.66 -3.34 -7.91
N ASP A 117 -4.12 -4.07 -6.94
CA ASP A 117 -3.86 -3.54 -5.59
C ASP A 117 -3.04 -2.24 -5.62
N GLU A 118 -2.07 -2.15 -6.53
CA GLU A 118 -1.24 -0.96 -6.68
C GLU A 118 -2.05 0.25 -7.16
N MET A 119 -2.99 0.06 -8.08
CA MET A 119 -3.89 1.12 -8.53
C MET A 119 -4.75 1.62 -7.37
N THR A 120 -5.30 0.69 -6.58
CA THR A 120 -6.13 1.01 -5.41
C THR A 120 -5.33 1.78 -4.37
N ARG A 121 -4.13 1.31 -4.00
CA ARG A 121 -3.25 1.99 -3.04
C ARG A 121 -2.80 3.37 -3.53
N LEU A 122 -2.49 3.50 -4.81
CA LEU A 122 -2.11 4.77 -5.43
C LEU A 122 -3.27 5.77 -5.34
N LEU A 123 -4.48 5.35 -5.72
CA LEU A 123 -5.68 6.18 -5.64
C LEU A 123 -5.97 6.62 -4.20
N GLU A 124 -5.97 5.68 -3.24
CA GLU A 124 -6.18 5.99 -1.81
C GLU A 124 -5.14 6.97 -1.27
N THR A 125 -3.86 6.81 -1.65
CA THR A 125 -2.79 7.72 -1.24
C THR A 125 -2.97 9.10 -1.84
N SER A 126 -3.35 9.18 -3.13
CA SER A 126 -3.63 10.45 -3.79
C SER A 126 -4.84 11.17 -3.19
N GLU A 127 -5.88 10.43 -2.81
CA GLU A 127 -7.08 10.98 -2.14
C GLU A 127 -6.74 11.52 -0.75
N ALA A 128 -5.96 10.75 0.02
CA ALA A 128 -5.49 11.20 1.33
C ALA A 128 -4.60 12.44 1.22
N GLN A 129 -3.70 12.50 0.22
CA GLN A 129 -2.87 13.68 -0.03
C GLN A 129 -3.73 14.90 -0.37
N ALA A 130 -4.68 14.78 -1.31
CA ALA A 130 -5.54 15.89 -1.71
C ALA A 130 -6.38 16.41 -0.52
N ALA A 131 -6.87 15.51 0.33
CA ALA A 131 -7.60 15.87 1.55
C ALA A 131 -6.69 16.55 2.57
N PHE A 132 -5.47 16.05 2.79
CA PHE A 132 -4.49 16.65 3.68
C PHE A 132 -4.11 18.07 3.23
N ASP A 133 -3.81 18.25 1.94
CA ASP A 133 -3.47 19.55 1.35
C ASP A 133 -4.62 20.56 1.46
N ASN A 134 -5.86 20.09 1.35
CA ASN A 134 -7.03 20.95 1.57
C ASN A 134 -7.17 21.36 3.05
N ALA A 135 -6.98 20.43 3.98
CA ALA A 135 -7.02 20.72 5.41
C ALA A 135 -5.92 21.70 5.82
N VAL A 136 -4.69 21.51 5.32
CA VAL A 136 -3.55 22.43 5.56
C VAL A 136 -3.84 23.81 4.98
N ARG A 137 -4.24 23.91 3.71
CA ARG A 137 -4.53 25.22 3.06
C ARG A 137 -5.68 25.99 3.71
N SER A 138 -6.67 25.28 4.26
CA SER A 138 -7.79 25.90 4.96
C SER A 138 -7.50 26.20 6.44
N GLY A 139 -6.31 25.83 6.94
CA GLY A 139 -5.94 25.98 8.35
C GLY A 139 -6.70 25.04 9.29
N ASN A 140 -7.36 24.00 8.76
CA ASN A 140 -8.08 23.01 9.56
C ASN A 140 -7.10 21.98 10.16
N GLY A 141 -6.36 22.40 11.18
CA GLY A 141 -5.32 21.58 11.80
C GLY A 141 -5.84 20.26 12.38
N GLN A 142 -7.03 20.26 12.99
CA GLN A 142 -7.65 19.04 13.52
C GLN A 142 -7.88 18.00 12.41
N GLN A 143 -8.42 18.43 11.27
CA GLN A 143 -8.64 17.55 10.12
C GLN A 143 -7.32 17.04 9.52
N ALA A 144 -6.31 17.91 9.39
CA ALA A 144 -5.00 17.52 8.87
C ALA A 144 -4.35 16.42 9.74
N VAL A 145 -4.40 16.57 11.07
CA VAL A 145 -3.90 15.56 12.03
C VAL A 145 -4.66 14.24 11.89
N GLU A 146 -5.99 14.29 11.79
CA GLU A 146 -6.82 13.10 11.62
C GLU A 146 -6.51 12.34 10.32
N ILE A 147 -6.30 13.07 9.22
CA ILE A 147 -5.95 12.46 7.92
C ILE A 147 -4.57 11.80 8.01
N ALA A 148 -3.56 12.50 8.52
CA ALA A 148 -2.22 11.95 8.66
C ALA A 148 -2.19 10.69 9.54
N ARG A 149 -2.97 10.65 10.62
CA ARG A 149 -3.09 9.47 11.49
C ARG A 149 -3.69 8.26 10.78
N ARG A 150 -4.69 8.48 9.92
CA ARG A 150 -5.34 7.42 9.12
C ARG A 150 -4.55 7.03 7.88
N SER A 151 -3.59 7.85 7.47
CA SER A 151 -2.81 7.67 6.24
C SER A 151 -1.31 7.85 6.50
N PRO A 152 -0.67 6.95 7.28
CA PRO A 152 0.73 7.07 7.64
C PRO A 152 1.69 7.03 6.43
N GLN A 153 1.25 6.49 5.28
CA GLN A 153 2.00 6.54 4.03
C GLN A 153 2.27 7.96 3.52
N LEU A 154 1.50 8.96 3.98
CA LEU A 154 1.77 10.37 3.67
C LEU A 154 3.04 10.90 4.36
N LEU A 155 3.52 10.24 5.40
CA LEU A 155 4.62 10.71 6.26
C LEU A 155 5.97 10.06 5.93
N ARG A 156 6.09 9.48 4.73
CA ARG A 156 7.34 8.91 4.24
C ARG A 156 8.38 10.01 3.96
N CYS A 157 9.66 9.63 3.99
CA CYS A 157 10.76 10.58 3.80
C CYS A 157 10.84 11.16 2.37
N ASP A 158 10.36 10.45 1.36
CA ASP A 158 10.19 10.99 0.00
C ASP A 158 9.08 12.06 -0.10
N ARG A 159 8.32 12.27 0.99
CA ARG A 159 7.26 13.26 1.16
C ARG A 159 7.43 14.06 2.45
N VAL A 160 8.67 14.31 2.90
CA VAL A 160 8.97 14.92 4.20
C VAL A 160 8.23 16.23 4.47
N ASN A 161 7.90 17.00 3.43
CA ASN A 161 7.10 18.22 3.56
C ASN A 161 5.73 17.98 4.22
N ASN A 162 5.08 16.83 3.99
CA ASN A 162 3.83 16.49 4.66
C ASN A 162 4.00 16.39 6.18
N ALA A 163 5.11 15.80 6.64
CA ALA A 163 5.40 15.68 8.06
C ALA A 163 5.74 17.06 8.68
N TRP A 164 6.40 17.95 7.94
CA TRP A 164 6.59 19.34 8.38
C TRP A 164 5.26 20.09 8.50
N GLN A 165 4.39 19.99 7.48
CA GLN A 165 3.06 20.60 7.52
C GLN A 165 2.20 19.99 8.64
N LEU A 166 2.32 18.69 8.91
CA LEU A 166 1.63 18.07 10.05
C LEU A 166 2.08 18.68 11.37
N ALA A 167 3.38 18.86 11.58
CA ALA A 167 3.90 19.49 12.80
C ALA A 167 3.43 20.96 12.94
N GLU A 168 3.39 21.71 11.84
CA GLU A 168 2.82 23.07 11.79
C GLU A 168 1.32 23.06 12.13
N MET A 169 0.55 22.08 11.65
CA MET A 169 -0.87 21.91 12.00
C MET A 169 -1.09 21.47 13.45
N GLN A 170 -0.22 20.62 13.99
CA GLN A 170 -0.21 20.23 15.41
C GLN A 170 0.06 21.46 16.29
N GLN A 171 1.02 22.31 15.92
CA GLN A 171 1.27 23.58 16.59
C GLN A 171 0.05 24.52 16.51
N ALA A 172 -0.61 24.61 15.35
CA ALA A 172 -1.79 25.47 15.16
C ALA A 172 -2.93 25.09 16.13
N VAL A 173 -3.09 23.80 16.44
CA VAL A 173 -4.06 23.30 17.42
C VAL A 173 -3.49 23.21 18.85
N GLN A 174 -2.36 23.87 19.11
CA GLN A 174 -1.68 23.93 20.41
C GLN A 174 -1.15 22.59 20.94
N ASP A 175 -1.02 21.57 20.07
CA ASP A 175 -0.37 20.30 20.40
C ASP A 175 1.12 20.33 20.03
N THR A 176 1.87 21.16 20.75
CA THR A 176 3.31 21.34 20.54
C THR A 176 4.12 20.08 20.88
N THR A 177 3.60 19.25 21.80
CA THR A 177 4.22 17.96 22.15
C THR A 177 4.25 17.04 20.93
N SER A 178 3.10 16.85 20.27
CA SER A 178 3.05 16.04 19.05
C SER A 178 3.86 16.64 17.90
N ALA A 179 3.89 17.98 17.77
CA ALA A 179 4.73 18.64 16.76
C ALA A 179 6.21 18.29 16.91
N VAL A 180 6.75 18.37 18.14
CA VAL A 180 8.14 17.98 18.43
C VAL A 180 8.37 16.50 18.18
N GLN A 181 7.40 15.62 18.49
CA GLN A 181 7.52 14.19 18.21
C GLN A 181 7.53 13.90 16.70
N THR A 182 6.73 14.61 15.90
CA THR A 182 6.78 14.51 14.43
C THR A 182 8.16 14.87 13.90
N TYR A 183 8.75 15.98 14.37
CA TYR A 183 10.12 16.35 14.00
C TYR A 183 11.16 15.33 14.45
N ARG A 184 11.06 14.80 15.67
CA ARG A 184 11.92 13.72 16.16
C ARG A 184 11.81 12.47 15.29
N GLY A 185 10.60 12.14 14.83
CA GLY A 185 10.34 11.04 13.89
C GLY A 185 11.16 11.18 12.61
N ILE A 186 11.07 12.35 11.96
CA ILE A 186 11.85 12.65 10.75
C ILE A 186 13.35 12.53 11.02
N ILE A 187 13.84 13.12 12.12
CA ILE A 187 15.27 13.07 12.49
C ILE A 187 15.73 11.64 12.80
N ASN A 188 14.85 10.74 13.24
CA ASN A 188 15.18 9.34 13.48
C ASN A 188 15.18 8.49 12.20
N SER A 189 14.27 8.73 11.26
CA SER A 189 14.02 7.81 10.14
C SER A 189 14.60 8.27 8.80
N CYS A 190 14.63 9.57 8.52
CA CYS A 190 14.98 10.03 7.18
C CYS A 190 16.48 9.97 6.91
N PRO A 191 16.90 9.54 5.70
CA PRO A 191 18.29 9.18 5.45
C PRO A 191 19.20 10.39 5.14
N GLY A 192 18.64 11.49 4.66
CA GLY A 192 19.42 12.64 4.21
C GLY A 192 19.63 13.69 5.30
N LEU A 193 20.86 14.19 5.37
CA LEU A 193 21.22 15.32 6.22
C LEU A 193 20.45 16.61 5.86
N PRO A 194 20.19 16.95 4.57
CA PRO A 194 19.42 18.15 4.23
C PRO A 194 18.02 18.19 4.84
N GLU A 195 17.30 17.05 4.82
CA GLU A 195 15.98 16.92 5.43
C GLU A 195 16.07 17.08 6.96
N VAL A 196 17.11 16.50 7.58
CA VAL A 196 17.34 16.58 9.03
C VAL A 196 17.70 17.99 9.47
N THR A 197 18.59 18.68 8.76
CA THR A 197 18.95 20.08 9.00
C THR A 197 17.71 20.99 8.89
N SER A 198 16.91 20.83 7.83
CA SER A 198 15.67 21.59 7.67
C SER A 198 14.66 21.30 8.78
N THR A 199 14.59 20.05 9.23
CA THR A 199 13.73 19.63 10.34
C THR A 199 14.14 20.26 11.66
N LEU A 200 15.44 20.31 11.97
CA LEU A 200 15.96 20.98 13.17
C LEU A 200 15.63 22.48 13.15
N GLN A 201 15.79 23.14 12.00
CA GLN A 201 15.43 24.55 11.84
C GLN A 201 13.93 24.80 12.03
N LYS A 202 13.08 23.91 11.52
CA LYS A 202 11.61 24.00 11.70
C LYS A 202 11.19 23.73 13.14
N ALA A 203 11.82 22.77 13.80
CA ALA A 203 11.58 22.46 15.21
C ALA A 203 11.91 23.63 16.13
N ASP A 204 12.84 24.51 15.73
CA ASP A 204 13.25 25.68 16.50
C ASP A 204 12.08 26.60 16.88
N ALA A 205 11.05 26.68 16.03
CA ALA A 205 9.89 27.54 16.27
C ALA A 205 8.95 27.04 17.39
N VAL A 206 9.06 25.78 17.82
CA VAL A 206 8.12 25.15 18.76
C VAL A 206 8.79 24.39 19.90
N ALA A 207 10.02 23.89 19.71
CA ALA A 207 10.73 23.11 20.71
C ALA A 207 11.36 24.00 21.79
N SER A 208 11.24 23.57 23.05
CA SER A 208 11.98 24.15 24.16
C SER A 208 13.51 23.98 23.97
N PRO A 209 14.35 24.73 24.70
CA PRO A 209 15.80 24.58 24.61
C PRO A 209 16.28 23.15 24.91
N ALA A 210 15.70 22.50 25.92
CA ALA A 210 16.00 21.10 26.25
C ALA A 210 15.58 20.15 25.12
N GLN A 211 14.38 20.34 24.54
CA GLN A 211 13.93 19.55 23.41
C GLN A 211 14.82 19.74 22.18
N MET A 212 15.27 20.97 21.89
CA MET A 212 16.22 21.19 20.79
C MET A 212 17.55 20.46 21.01
N ALA A 213 18.12 20.54 22.22
CA ALA A 213 19.34 19.82 22.55
C ALA A 213 19.17 18.30 22.35
N ASP A 214 18.02 17.75 22.74
CA ASP A 214 17.68 16.34 22.52
C ASP A 214 17.58 15.99 21.03
N LEU A 215 16.95 16.85 20.20
CA LEU A 215 16.85 16.64 18.76
C LEU A 215 18.24 16.68 18.10
N PHE A 216 19.12 17.60 18.51
CA PHE A 216 20.51 17.65 18.05
C PHE A 216 21.33 16.44 18.50
N ALA A 217 21.11 15.92 19.71
CA ALA A 217 21.76 14.70 20.17
C ALA A 217 21.40 13.50 19.28
N VAL A 218 20.12 13.35 18.93
CA VAL A 218 19.66 12.31 17.98
C VAL A 218 20.31 12.50 16.60
N ALA A 219 20.30 13.72 16.06
CA ALA A 219 20.89 14.01 14.76
C ALA A 219 22.40 13.69 14.73
N ARG A 220 23.17 14.09 15.74
CA ARG A 220 24.60 13.79 15.84
C ARG A 220 24.89 12.29 15.93
N GLY A 221 24.05 11.53 16.64
CA GLY A 221 24.17 10.07 16.72
C GLY A 221 24.01 9.39 15.36
N ARG A 222 23.20 9.96 14.46
CA ARG A 222 22.97 9.42 13.10
C ARG A 222 23.94 9.94 12.05
N PHE A 223 24.36 11.20 12.16
CA PHE A 223 25.17 11.91 11.17
C PHE A 223 26.54 12.30 11.74
N GLY A 224 27.26 11.33 12.32
CA GLY A 224 28.54 11.58 13.00
C GLY A 224 29.61 12.24 12.11
N SER A 225 29.63 11.96 10.81
CA SER A 225 30.53 12.62 9.85
C SER A 225 30.26 14.12 9.68
N SER A 226 29.06 14.57 10.05
CA SER A 226 28.60 15.95 9.91
C SER A 226 28.48 16.66 11.26
N ALA A 227 29.19 16.17 12.30
CA ALA A 227 29.12 16.72 13.65
C ALA A 227 29.44 18.23 13.71
N ALA A 228 30.43 18.70 12.95
CA ALA A 228 30.79 20.11 12.89
C ALA A 228 29.69 20.99 12.27
N GLU A 229 29.03 20.50 11.20
CA GLU A 229 27.92 21.19 10.55
C GLU A 229 26.71 21.30 11.49
N LEU A 230 26.38 20.20 12.19
CA LEU A 230 25.29 20.18 13.18
C LEU A 230 25.58 21.09 14.38
N ALA A 231 26.82 21.13 14.87
CA ALA A 231 27.21 22.03 15.95
C ALA A 231 27.10 23.52 15.54
N ALA A 232 27.52 23.86 14.31
CA ALA A 232 27.37 25.21 13.77
C ALA A 232 25.90 25.60 13.62
N LEU A 233 25.04 24.67 13.20
CA LEU A 233 23.59 24.86 13.13
C LEU A 233 23.00 25.10 14.53
N GLU A 234 23.35 24.28 15.52
CA GLU A 234 22.88 24.40 16.90
C GLU A 234 23.23 25.75 17.50
N ALA A 235 24.50 26.17 17.39
CA ALA A 235 24.97 27.47 17.88
C ALA A 235 24.22 28.64 17.22
N ARG A 236 23.95 28.55 15.91
CA ARG A 236 23.19 29.58 15.18
C ARG A 236 21.74 29.69 15.67
N LEU A 237 21.07 28.56 15.92
CA LEU A 237 19.69 28.57 16.43
C LEU A 237 19.62 29.08 17.87
N GLN A 238 20.56 28.68 18.72
CA GLN A 238 20.67 29.18 20.11
C GLN A 238 20.90 30.71 20.14
N ALA A 239 21.81 31.21 19.30
CA ALA A 239 22.04 32.65 19.18
C ALA A 239 20.77 33.41 18.74
N GLY A 240 19.98 32.82 17.82
CA GLY A 240 18.69 33.38 17.38
C GLY A 240 17.65 33.48 18.51
N ARG A 241 17.76 32.64 19.54
CA ARG A 241 16.93 32.69 20.76
C ARG A 241 17.48 33.62 21.85
N GLY A 242 18.61 34.30 21.61
CA GLY A 242 19.31 35.11 22.61
C GLY A 242 20.06 34.28 23.67
N GLN A 243 20.38 33.02 23.37
CA GLN A 243 21.17 32.15 24.25
C GLN A 243 22.65 32.23 23.86
N ALA A 244 23.54 32.37 24.85
CA ALA A 244 24.98 32.34 24.61
C ALA A 244 25.45 30.91 24.27
N PRO A 245 26.51 30.74 23.44
CA PRO A 245 27.11 29.43 23.22
C PRO A 245 27.63 28.88 24.55
N THR A 246 27.26 27.64 24.89
CA THR A 246 27.82 26.89 26.02
C THR A 246 29.16 26.27 25.68
#